data_AF-A0A535FQZ1-F1
#
_entry.id   AF-A0A535FQZ1-F1
#
_cell.length_a   1.000
_cell.length_b   1.000
_cell.length_c   1.000
_cell.angle_alpha   90.00
_cell.angle_beta   90.00
_cell.angle_gamma   90.00
#
_symmetry.space_group_name_H-M   'P 1'
#
loop_
_entity.id
_entity.type
_entity.pdbx_description
1 polymer ?
#
loop_
_entity_poly.entity_id
_entity_poly.type
_entity_poly.pdbx_seq_one_letter_code
_entity_poly.pdbx_strand_id
1 'polypeptide(L)'
;MPALALHPTEQPTRLIPLVEYGAAGRYVLIYPKDGEVHITPDSAEWFAWLTSLSSFRFVGQSGYFSARRGYNRRPNRCWYAQRAIHQKNYSKYIGVSENVTIECLEHIAAQLRSSMTLR
;
A
#
# COMPACT_ATOMS: atom_id res chain seq x y z
N MET A 1 -15.86 -13.72 -19.88
CA MET A 1 -15.27 -12.83 -18.86
C MET A 1 -14.10 -12.09 -19.51
N PRO A 2 -14.18 -10.78 -19.81
CA PRO A 2 -13.04 -10.12 -20.43
C PRO A 2 -11.92 -9.99 -19.38
N ALA A 3 -10.69 -10.29 -19.79
CA ALA A 3 -9.52 -10.01 -18.97
C ALA A 3 -9.53 -8.52 -18.62
N LEU A 4 -9.41 -8.20 -17.33
CA LEU A 4 -9.16 -6.84 -16.87
C LEU A 4 -7.86 -6.39 -17.53
N ALA A 5 -7.96 -5.59 -18.59
CA ALA A 5 -6.80 -5.01 -19.25
C ALA A 5 -6.09 -4.12 -18.22
N LEU A 6 -4.94 -4.61 -17.75
CA LEU A 6 -4.01 -3.85 -16.94
C LEU A 6 -3.59 -2.61 -17.73
N HIS A 7 -3.43 -1.48 -17.05
CA HIS A 7 -2.91 -0.30 -17.74
C HIS A 7 -1.46 -0.56 -18.18
N PRO A 8 -0.98 0.05 -19.28
CA PRO A 8 0.36 -0.19 -19.81
C PRO A 8 1.50 0.07 -18.80
N THR A 9 1.24 0.93 -17.81
CA THR A 9 2.16 1.26 -16.71
C THR A 9 2.08 0.30 -15.51
N GLU A 10 1.12 -0.62 -15.50
CA GLU A 10 0.93 -1.62 -14.45
C GLU A 10 1.57 -2.94 -14.88
N GLN A 11 2.80 -3.18 -14.41
CA GLN A 11 3.32 -4.53 -14.42
C GLN A 11 2.72 -5.30 -13.23
N PRO A 12 2.08 -6.46 -13.45
CA PRO A 12 1.72 -7.37 -12.37
C PRO A 12 3.00 -7.98 -11.81
N THR A 13 3.69 -7.23 -10.97
CA THR A 13 4.84 -7.74 -10.25
C THR A 13 4.31 -8.83 -9.32
N ARG A 14 4.69 -10.10 -9.55
CA ARG A 14 4.38 -11.23 -8.65
C ARG A 14 5.01 -11.04 -7.26
N LEU A 15 5.88 -10.05 -7.11
CA LEU A 15 6.60 -9.70 -5.92
C LEU A 15 5.99 -8.42 -5.35
N ILE A 16 5.52 -8.49 -4.10
CA ILE A 16 4.83 -7.39 -3.43
C ILE A 16 5.88 -6.49 -2.78
N PRO A 17 6.04 -5.23 -3.21
CA PRO A 17 6.95 -4.29 -2.55
C PRO A 17 6.56 -4.05 -1.09
N LEU A 18 7.55 -3.79 -0.24
CA LEU A 18 7.38 -3.53 1.18
C LEU A 18 7.75 -2.08 1.49
N VAL A 19 6.91 -1.40 2.25
CA VAL A 19 7.22 -0.14 2.91
C VAL A 19 7.31 -0.44 4.40
N GLU A 20 8.47 -0.22 5.01
CA GLU A 20 8.72 -0.58 6.40
C GLU A 20 9.29 0.60 7.18
N TYR A 21 8.82 0.78 8.40
CA TYR A 21 9.44 1.66 9.38
C TYR A 21 10.71 1.00 9.96
N GLY A 22 11.88 1.47 9.52
CA GLY A 22 13.16 0.88 9.89
C GLY A 22 13.71 1.37 11.24
N ALA A 23 14.72 0.67 11.75
CA ALA A 23 15.39 0.99 13.02
C ALA A 23 16.03 2.39 13.08
N ALA A 24 16.32 2.99 11.92
CA ALA A 24 16.82 4.36 11.80
C ALA A 24 15.74 5.44 11.98
N GLY A 25 14.51 5.06 12.33
CA GLY A 25 13.41 5.98 12.58
C GLY A 25 12.79 6.57 11.31
N ARG A 26 13.02 5.94 10.15
CA ARG A 26 12.55 6.39 8.83
C ARG A 26 11.90 5.25 8.05
N TYR A 27 11.03 5.60 7.11
CA TYR A 27 10.47 4.62 6.17
C TYR A 27 11.46 4.27 5.07
N VAL A 28 11.59 2.98 4.81
CA VAL A 28 12.36 2.43 3.70
C VAL A 28 11.43 1.66 2.78
N LEU A 29 11.69 1.76 1.48
CA LEU A 29 10.99 1.00 0.47
C LEU A 29 11.88 -0.17 0.06
N ILE A 30 11.35 -1.39 0.10
CA ILE A 30 12.08 -2.60 -0.22
C ILE A 30 11.38 -3.27 -1.39
N TYR A 31 12.08 -3.31 -2.52
CA TYR A 31 11.68 -4.10 -3.67
C TYR A 31 12.25 -5.52 -3.56
N PRO A 32 11.44 -6.56 -3.83
CA PRO A 32 11.95 -7.93 -3.67
C PRO A 32 13.04 -8.33 -4.66
N LYS A 33 13.22 -7.58 -5.76
CA LYS A 33 14.31 -7.81 -6.72
C LYS A 33 15.54 -6.97 -6.42
N ASP A 34 15.33 -5.69 -6.11
CA ASP A 34 16.39 -4.68 -6.06
C ASP A 34 16.84 -4.35 -4.63
N GLY A 35 16.16 -4.87 -3.61
CA GLY A 35 16.44 -4.56 -2.21
C GLY A 35 15.89 -3.20 -1.79
N GLU A 36 16.61 -2.48 -0.92
CA GLU A 36 16.22 -1.14 -0.48
C GLU A 36 16.30 -0.14 -1.65
N VAL A 37 15.23 0.62 -1.84
CA VAL A 37 15.12 1.67 -2.85
C VAL A 37 14.95 2.99 -2.14
N HIS A 38 15.80 3.95 -2.51
CA HIS A 38 15.81 5.28 -1.93
C HIS A 38 14.79 6.17 -2.64
N ILE A 39 13.52 6.05 -2.24
CA ILE A 39 12.46 6.97 -2.63
C ILE A 39 12.05 7.75 -1.40
N THR A 40 12.06 9.07 -1.50
CA THR A 40 11.62 9.93 -0.39
C THR A 40 10.10 9.77 -0.21
N PRO A 41 9.60 9.38 0.97
CA PRO A 41 8.17 9.29 1.20
C PRO A 41 7.46 10.63 0.95
N ASP A 42 6.22 10.58 0.50
CA ASP A 42 5.37 11.75 0.22
C ASP A 42 5.89 12.70 -0.88
N SER A 43 6.97 12.32 -1.57
CA SER A 43 7.51 13.05 -2.73
C SER A 43 6.79 12.70 -4.04
N ALA A 44 7.07 13.46 -5.10
CA ALA A 44 6.59 13.14 -6.45
C ALA A 44 7.05 11.75 -6.91
N GLU A 45 8.27 11.33 -6.57
CA GLU A 45 8.80 9.99 -6.88
C GLU A 45 8.03 8.89 -6.16
N TRP A 46 7.62 9.14 -4.91
CA TRP A 46 6.77 8.24 -4.14
C TRP A 46 5.39 8.05 -4.80
N PHE A 47 4.75 9.13 -5.25
CA PHE A 47 3.45 9.02 -5.94
C PHE A 47 3.55 8.37 -7.32
N ALA A 48 4.63 8.64 -8.05
CA ALA A 48 4.93 7.96 -9.32
C ALA A 48 5.16 6.46 -9.09
N TRP A 49 5.91 6.12 -8.05
CA TRP A 49 6.15 4.75 -7.61
C TRP A 49 4.84 4.04 -7.26
N LEU A 50 4.00 4.62 -6.40
CA LEU A 50 2.67 4.08 -6.11
C LEU A 50 1.85 3.90 -7.39
N THR A 51 1.91 4.85 -8.31
CA THR A 51 1.15 4.78 -9.56
C THR A 51 1.56 3.61 -10.46
N SER A 52 2.82 3.17 -10.39
CA SER A 52 3.32 1.97 -11.07
C SER A 52 2.81 0.64 -10.46
N LEU A 53 2.37 0.66 -9.20
CA LEU A 53 2.04 -0.53 -8.43
C LEU A 53 0.55 -0.85 -8.41
N SER A 54 0.24 -2.15 -8.33
CA SER A 54 -1.12 -2.64 -8.06
C SER A 54 -1.33 -3.04 -6.60
N SER A 55 -0.26 -3.30 -5.87
CA SER A 55 -0.28 -3.62 -4.43
C SER A 55 1.10 -3.43 -3.80
N PHE A 56 1.13 -3.17 -2.50
CA PHE A 56 2.33 -3.18 -1.67
C PHE A 56 1.96 -3.57 -0.23
N ARG A 57 2.94 -3.98 0.56
CA ARG A 57 2.80 -4.23 2.00
C ARG A 57 3.29 -3.01 2.77
N PHE A 58 2.54 -2.59 3.78
CA PHE A 58 2.93 -1.54 4.70
C PHE A 58 3.16 -2.14 6.09
N VAL A 59 4.33 -1.87 6.68
CA VAL A 59 4.71 -2.20 8.05
C VAL A 59 5.13 -0.91 8.75
N GLY A 60 4.18 -0.31 9.43
CA GLY A 60 4.33 0.96 10.11
C GLY A 60 4.47 0.82 11.62
N GLN A 61 4.61 1.96 12.29
CA GLN A 61 4.70 2.04 13.75
C GLN A 61 3.37 1.62 14.40
N SER A 62 2.25 2.05 13.82
CA SER A 62 0.92 1.80 14.37
C SER A 62 0.32 0.47 13.94
N GLY A 63 0.96 -0.27 13.04
CA GLY A 63 0.49 -1.58 12.58
C GLY A 63 0.92 -1.92 11.15
N TYR A 64 0.30 -2.94 10.58
CA TYR A 64 0.64 -3.40 9.23
C TYR A 64 -0.59 -3.85 8.45
N PHE A 65 -0.53 -3.74 7.13
CA PHE A 65 -1.56 -4.21 6.20
C PHE A 65 -1.00 -4.41 4.78
N SER A 66 -1.81 -4.99 3.91
CA SER A 66 -1.54 -5.02 2.47
C SER A 66 -2.38 -3.96 1.77
N ALA A 67 -1.75 -3.01 1.11
CA ALA A 67 -2.44 -2.02 0.28
C ALA A 67 -2.68 -2.62 -1.11
N ARG A 68 -3.91 -2.51 -1.60
CA ARG A 68 -4.29 -2.95 -2.94
C ARG A 68 -5.04 -1.86 -3.66
N ARG A 69 -4.64 -1.63 -4.91
CA ARG A 69 -5.33 -0.69 -5.78
C ARG A 69 -6.52 -1.37 -6.47
N GLY A 70 -7.65 -0.68 -6.55
CA GLY A 70 -8.86 -1.20 -7.19
C GLY A 70 -8.67 -1.48 -8.69
N TYR A 71 -9.41 -2.44 -9.25
CA TYR A 71 -9.31 -2.86 -10.66
C TYR A 71 -10.28 -2.15 -11.61
N ASN A 72 -11.00 -1.14 -11.14
CA ASN A 72 -12.00 -0.44 -11.93
C ASN A 72 -11.34 0.46 -13.00
N ARG A 73 -11.98 0.53 -14.18
CA ARG A 73 -11.51 1.22 -15.41
C ARG A 73 -11.44 2.75 -15.30
N ARG A 74 -11.34 3.32 -14.10
CA ARG A 74 -11.29 4.77 -13.87
C ARG A 74 -9.83 5.22 -13.76
N PRO A 75 -9.50 6.43 -14.26
CA PRO A 75 -8.13 6.95 -14.25
C PRO A 75 -7.59 7.19 -12.84
N ASN A 76 -8.47 7.47 -11.87
CA ASN A 76 -8.09 7.73 -10.48
C ASN A 76 -8.39 6.51 -9.60
N ARG A 77 -7.53 5.49 -9.68
CA ARG A 77 -7.72 4.24 -8.95
C ARG A 77 -7.43 4.43 -7.46
N CYS A 78 -8.42 4.09 -6.64
CA CYS A 78 -8.30 4.17 -5.20
C CYS A 78 -7.58 2.96 -4.61
N TRP A 79 -6.84 3.24 -3.55
CA TRP A 79 -6.16 2.30 -2.69
C TRP A 79 -7.05 1.89 -1.52
N TYR A 80 -6.99 0.61 -1.21
CA TYR A 80 -7.63 0.00 -0.06
C TYR A 80 -6.60 -0.77 0.75
N ALA A 81 -6.58 -0.56 2.05
CA ALA A 81 -5.85 -1.38 3.00
C ALA A 81 -6.66 -2.64 3.27
N GLN A 82 -6.02 -3.80 3.18
CA GLN A 82 -6.62 -5.11 3.39
C GLN A 82 -5.89 -5.86 4.50
N ARG A 83 -6.65 -6.52 5.37
CA ARG A 83 -6.11 -7.36 6.44
C ARG A 83 -7.06 -8.50 6.77
N ALA A 84 -6.56 -9.73 6.73
CA ALA A 84 -7.28 -10.91 7.18
C ALA A 84 -6.96 -11.19 8.65
N ILE A 85 -7.99 -11.35 9.50
CA ILE A 85 -7.84 -11.61 10.94
C ILE A 85 -8.97 -12.55 11.37
N HIS A 86 -8.62 -13.71 11.96
CA HIS A 86 -9.59 -14.70 12.47
C HIS A 86 -10.79 -14.91 11.52
N GLN A 87 -10.50 -15.26 10.26
CA GLN A 87 -11.48 -15.49 9.18
C GLN A 87 -12.29 -14.27 8.70
N LYS A 88 -12.06 -13.07 9.25
CA LYS A 88 -12.67 -11.82 8.77
C LYS A 88 -11.67 -10.99 7.96
N ASN A 89 -12.11 -10.53 6.80
CA ASN A 89 -11.35 -9.63 5.96
C ASN A 89 -11.79 -8.19 6.23
N TYR A 90 -10.87 -7.38 6.73
CA TYR A 90 -11.05 -5.96 6.92
C TYR A 90 -10.52 -5.22 5.70
N SER A 91 -11.30 -4.28 5.19
CA SER A 91 -10.91 -3.39 4.10
C SER A 91 -11.19 -1.94 4.51
N LYS A 92 -10.20 -1.06 4.33
CA LYS A 92 -10.31 0.38 4.62
C LYS A 92 -9.85 1.18 3.42
N TYR A 93 -10.64 2.18 3.03
CA TYR A 93 -10.26 3.13 1.99
C TYR A 93 -9.07 3.97 2.46
N ILE A 94 -8.06 4.13 1.60
CA ILE A 94 -6.88 4.96 1.86
C ILE A 94 -7.04 6.28 1.09
N GLY A 95 -7.17 6.20 -0.23
CA GLY A 95 -7.16 7.37 -1.10
C GLY A 95 -6.73 7.02 -2.52
N VAL A 96 -6.66 8.02 -3.39
CA VAL A 96 -5.98 7.90 -4.69
C VAL A 96 -4.47 8.06 -4.49
N SER A 97 -3.65 7.64 -5.47
CA SER A 97 -2.19 7.61 -5.32
C SER A 97 -1.62 8.94 -4.78
N GLU A 98 -2.09 10.11 -5.24
CA GLU A 98 -1.56 11.41 -4.80
C GLU A 98 -1.85 11.74 -3.32
N ASN A 99 -2.78 11.01 -2.69
CA ASN A 99 -3.18 11.22 -1.29
C ASN A 99 -2.69 10.10 -0.37
N VAL A 100 -1.99 9.09 -0.89
CA VAL A 100 -1.43 8.02 -0.07
C VAL A 100 -0.12 8.51 0.52
N THR A 101 -0.22 9.25 1.62
CA THR A 101 0.94 9.70 2.40
C THR A 101 1.29 8.74 3.52
N ILE A 102 2.50 8.84 4.08
CA ILE A 102 2.90 8.08 5.27
C ILE A 102 1.93 8.31 6.43
N GLU A 103 1.51 9.56 6.66
CA GLU A 103 0.53 9.90 7.69
C GLU A 103 -0.81 9.16 7.46
N CYS A 104 -1.29 9.12 6.22
CA CYS A 104 -2.50 8.39 5.87
C CYS A 104 -2.34 6.87 6.13
N LEU A 105 -1.20 6.29 5.75
CA LEU A 105 -0.91 4.87 5.96
C LEU A 105 -0.85 4.53 7.46
N GLU A 106 -0.19 5.35 8.28
CA GLU A 106 -0.13 5.20 9.73
C GLU A 106 -1.51 5.30 10.36
N HIS A 107 -2.31 6.28 9.97
CA HIS A 107 -3.67 6.45 10.47
C HIS A 107 -4.52 5.20 10.19
N ILE A 108 -4.46 4.67 8.97
CA ILE A 108 -5.19 3.45 8.59
C ILE A 108 -4.64 2.22 9.33
N ALA A 109 -3.32 2.11 9.53
CA ALA A 109 -2.71 1.03 10.30
C ALA A 109 -3.23 1.04 11.75
N ALA A 110 -3.28 2.20 12.39
CA ALA A 110 -3.83 2.39 13.72
C ALA A 110 -5.31 1.98 13.79
N GLN A 111 -6.14 2.43 12.85
CA GLN A 111 -7.56 2.07 12.80
C GLN A 111 -7.77 0.55 12.66
N LEU A 112 -6.99 -0.08 11.77
CA LEU A 112 -7.06 -1.51 11.57
C LEU A 112 -6.62 -2.26 12.81
N ARG A 113 -5.57 -1.81 13.51
CA ARG A 113 -5.08 -2.38 14.77
C ARG A 113 -6.10 -2.26 15.90
N SER A 114 -6.72 -1.09 16.09
CA SER A 114 -7.76 -0.89 17.09
C SER A 114 -8.98 -1.77 16.84
N SER A 115 -9.34 -1.99 15.57
CA SER A 115 -10.42 -2.91 15.18
C SER A 115 -10.12 -4.38 15.53
N MET A 116 -8.86 -4.72 15.82
CA MET A 116 -8.45 -6.05 16.29
C MET A 116 -8.49 -6.15 17.81
N THR A 117 -8.05 -5.11 18.51
CA THR A 117 -7.91 -5.10 19.98
C THR A 117 -9.26 -5.02 20.69
N LEU A 118 -10.29 -4.47 20.04
CA LEU A 118 -11.66 -4.35 20.61
C LEU A 118 -12.46 -5.68 20.57
N ARG A 119 -11.80 -6.83 20.78
CA ARG A 119 -12.43 -8.15 20.91
C ARG A 119 -11.76 -8.96 22.01
#